data_AF-X0ZM92-F1
#
_entry.id   AF-X0ZM92-F1
#
_cell.length_a   1.000
_cell.length_b   1.000
_cell.length_c   1.000
_cell.angle_alpha   90.00
_cell.angle_beta   90.00
_cell.angle_gamma   90.00
#
_symmetry.space_group_name_H-M   'P 1'
#
loop_
_entity.id
_entity.type
_entity.pdbx_description
1 polymer ?
#
loop_
_entity_poly.entity_id
_entity_poly.type
_entity_poly.pdbx_seq_one_letter_code
_entity_poly.pdbx_strand_id
1 'polypeptide(L)'
;MSNKFNRIYIGAICNRDLDILQEIKKFCSKNYNFSVINLFKTGSDNFNVKYFKKKIKKYPISLIILKLLSEDSNQTIYNAINQYAPDIPLLNSLNSVKICESRINTFDFINQKCKKL
;
A
#
# COMPACT_ATOMS: atom_id res chain seq x y z
N MET A 1 29.59 -19.33 8.85
CA MET A 1 28.74 -19.10 7.67
C MET A 1 27.57 -18.25 8.12
N SER A 2 27.47 -17.01 7.65
CA SER A 2 26.42 -16.09 8.06
C SER A 2 25.07 -16.59 7.55
N ASN A 3 24.12 -16.82 8.46
CA ASN A 3 22.72 -17.00 8.11
C ASN A 3 22.27 -15.73 7.37
N LYS A 4 22.30 -15.74 6.03
CA LYS A 4 21.59 -14.75 5.21
C LYS A 4 20.12 -14.98 5.49
N PHE A 5 19.60 -14.37 6.54
CA PHE A 5 18.17 -14.22 6.71
C PHE A 5 17.67 -13.53 5.44
N ASN A 6 16.87 -14.23 4.63
CA ASN A 6 16.26 -13.67 3.45
C ASN A 6 15.45 -12.46 3.90
N ARG A 7 15.87 -11.28 3.47
CA ARG A 7 15.21 -10.01 3.79
C ARG A 7 13.79 -10.04 3.22
N ILE A 8 12.80 -9.77 4.06
CA ILE A 8 11.41 -9.69 3.63
C ILE A 8 11.15 -8.30 3.11
N TYR A 9 10.55 -8.19 1.92
CA TYR A 9 10.26 -6.91 1.29
C TYR A 9 8.78 -6.57 1.40
N ILE A 10 8.49 -5.38 1.89
CA ILE A 10 7.14 -4.84 2.01
C ILE A 10 7.04 -3.66 1.05
N GLY A 11 6.01 -3.64 0.22
CA GLY A 11 5.69 -2.52 -0.65
C GLY A 11 4.94 -1.44 0.10
N ALA A 12 5.18 -0.17 -0.21
CA ALA A 12 4.40 0.94 0.33
C ALA A 12 3.90 1.83 -0.82
N ILE A 13 2.58 1.96 -0.92
CA ILE A 13 1.89 2.93 -1.76
C ILE A 13 1.19 3.89 -0.80
N CYS A 14 1.92 4.94 -0.41
CA CYS A 14 1.42 5.95 0.52
C CYS A 14 1.66 7.36 -0.05
N ASN A 15 0.62 8.18 -0.10
CA ASN A 15 0.70 9.63 -0.33
C ASN A 15 0.17 10.44 0.88
N ARG A 16 -0.17 9.75 1.98
CA ARG A 16 -0.56 10.31 3.28
C ARG A 16 0.36 9.78 4.37
N ASP A 17 0.54 10.56 5.44
CA ASP A 17 1.28 10.18 6.66
C ASP A 17 2.72 9.72 6.37
N LEU A 18 3.42 10.47 5.53
CA LEU A 18 4.75 10.10 5.05
C LEU A 18 5.78 10.03 6.18
N ASP A 19 5.65 10.88 7.21
CA ASP A 19 6.55 10.86 8.37
C ASP A 19 6.38 9.57 9.17
N ILE A 20 5.14 9.16 9.42
CA ILE A 20 4.80 7.88 10.05
C ILE A 20 5.34 6.72 9.21
N LEU A 21 5.23 6.78 7.88
CA LEU A 21 5.82 5.75 7.02
C LEU A 21 7.33 5.64 7.26
N GLN A 22 8.06 6.76 7.37
CA GLN A 22 9.51 6.73 7.63
C GLN A 22 9.84 6.13 9.00
N GLU A 23 9.05 6.42 10.02
CA GLU A 23 9.19 5.79 11.34
C GLU A 23 8.98 4.28 11.26
N ILE A 24 7.94 3.83 10.56
CA ILE A 24 7.69 2.41 10.29
C ILE A 24 8.90 1.78 9.59
N LYS A 25 9.49 2.44 8.57
CA LYS A 25 10.68 1.91 7.89
C LYS A 25 11.84 1.70 8.84
N LYS A 26 12.13 2.70 9.68
CA LYS A 26 13.21 2.65 10.68
C LYS A 26 12.96 1.56 11.71
N PHE A 27 11.74 1.44 12.19
CA PHE A 27 11.34 0.43 13.15
C PHE A 27 11.45 -0.99 12.56
N CYS A 28 10.93 -1.19 11.34
CA CYS A 28 11.00 -2.44 10.60
C CYS A 28 12.43 -2.87 10.31
N SER A 29 13.33 -1.96 9.93
CA SER A 29 14.71 -2.32 9.61
C SER A 29 15.58 -2.56 10.84
N LYS A 30 15.30 -1.87 11.95
CA LYS A 30 16.06 -1.99 13.19
C LYS A 30 15.67 -3.23 13.99
N ASN A 31 14.37 -3.52 14.08
CA ASN A 31 13.85 -4.58 14.94
C ASN A 31 13.52 -5.87 14.18
N TYR A 32 13.37 -5.79 12.86
CA TYR A 32 13.03 -6.92 12.01
C TYR A 32 13.95 -6.95 10.79
N ASN A 33 14.01 -8.07 10.07
CA ASN A 33 14.73 -8.14 8.80
C ASN A 33 13.84 -7.70 7.63
N PHE A 34 13.05 -6.65 7.83
CA PHE A 34 12.06 -6.15 6.87
C PHE A 34 12.60 -4.92 6.15
N SER A 35 12.37 -4.84 4.84
CA SER A 35 12.70 -3.67 4.03
C SER A 35 11.45 -3.15 3.33
N VAL A 36 11.07 -1.93 3.71
CA VAL A 36 9.90 -1.26 3.14
C VAL A 36 10.33 -0.46 1.90
N ILE A 37 9.84 -0.88 0.74
CA ILE A 37 10.13 -0.32 -0.57
C ILE A 37 9.00 0.62 -0.96
N ASN A 38 9.33 1.89 -1.23
CA ASN A 38 8.40 2.81 -1.85
C ASN A 38 8.05 2.34 -3.27
N LEU A 39 6.78 2.03 -3.47
CA LEU A 39 6.18 1.68 -4.77
C LEU A 39 5.58 2.92 -5.46
N PHE A 40 5.43 4.01 -4.70
CA PHE A 40 5.10 5.35 -5.16
C PHE A 40 6.38 6.22 -5.16
N LYS A 41 6.61 7.02 -6.21
CA LYS A 41 7.79 7.89 -6.28
C LYS A 41 7.59 9.06 -5.32
N THR A 42 8.41 9.16 -4.28
CA THR A 42 8.35 10.26 -3.31
C THR A 42 8.56 11.61 -4.02
N GLY A 43 7.71 12.60 -3.72
CA GLY A 43 7.79 13.95 -4.31
C GLY A 43 7.24 14.07 -5.75
N SER A 44 6.47 13.08 -6.22
CA SER A 44 5.74 13.14 -7.48
C SER A 44 4.26 13.26 -7.17
N ASP A 45 3.58 14.27 -7.73
CA ASP A 45 2.13 14.45 -7.53
C ASP A 45 1.32 13.30 -8.16
N ASN A 46 1.88 12.66 -9.19
CA ASN A 46 1.19 11.61 -9.95
C ASN A 46 1.81 10.23 -9.75
N PHE A 47 0.95 9.21 -9.68
CA PHE A 47 1.35 7.81 -9.67
C PHE A 47 1.95 7.40 -11.03
N ASN A 48 3.11 6.74 -11.00
CA ASN A 48 3.79 6.27 -12.20
C ASN A 48 3.75 4.74 -12.31
N VAL A 49 2.91 4.23 -13.21
CA VAL A 49 2.72 2.79 -13.45
C VAL A 49 4.03 2.11 -13.88
N LYS A 50 4.88 2.76 -14.69
CA LYS A 50 6.16 2.20 -15.13
C LYS A 50 7.12 2.01 -13.95
N TYR A 51 7.17 2.98 -13.04
CA TYR A 51 7.97 2.90 -11.81
C TYR A 51 7.48 1.78 -10.90
N PHE A 52 6.17 1.72 -10.67
CA PHE A 52 5.52 0.68 -9.88
C PHE A 52 5.88 -0.72 -10.42
N LYS A 53 5.64 -0.95 -11.71
CA LYS A 53 5.95 -2.21 -12.39
C LYS A 53 7.43 -2.58 -12.27
N LYS A 54 8.33 -1.61 -12.43
CA LYS A 54 9.78 -1.83 -12.26
C LYS A 54 10.13 -2.27 -10.84
N LYS A 55 9.48 -1.71 -9.82
CA LYS A 55 9.73 -2.06 -8.42
C LYS A 55 9.17 -3.43 -8.05
N ILE A 56 7.93 -3.72 -8.43
CA ILE A 56 7.31 -5.04 -8.20
C ILE A 56 8.15 -6.15 -8.85
N LYS A 57 8.69 -5.94 -10.06
CA LYS A 57 9.58 -6.93 -10.70
C LYS A 57 10.94 -7.06 -10.03
N LYS A 58 11.45 -5.99 -9.41
CA LYS A 58 12.81 -5.97 -8.84
C LYS A 58 12.87 -6.64 -7.46
N TYR A 59 11.79 -6.56 -6.68
CA TYR A 59 11.76 -7.03 -5.30
C TYR A 59 10.67 -8.08 -5.14
N PRO A 60 10.93 -9.22 -4.48
CA PRO A 60 9.90 -10.19 -4.13
C PRO A 60 9.07 -9.64 -2.96
N ILE A 61 8.12 -8.75 -3.28
CA ILE A 61 7.25 -8.09 -2.30
C ILE A 61 6.27 -9.11 -1.71
N SER A 62 6.25 -9.25 -0.39
CA SER A 62 5.37 -10.20 0.33
C SER A 62 4.06 -9.58 0.82
N LEU A 63 4.00 -8.25 0.93
CA LEU A 63 2.85 -7.48 1.42
C LEU A 63 2.93 -6.06 0.86
N ILE A 64 1.80 -5.44 0.54
CA ILE A 64 1.73 -4.02 0.18
C ILE A 64 0.90 -3.26 1.22
N ILE A 65 1.47 -2.18 1.76
CA ILE A 65 0.76 -1.20 2.57
C ILE A 65 0.13 -0.18 1.64
N LEU A 66 -1.19 0.00 1.73
CA LEU A 66 -1.94 0.98 0.94
C LEU A 66 -2.54 2.05 1.86
N LYS A 67 -2.12 3.31 1.67
CA LYS A 67 -2.62 4.46 2.44
C LYS A 67 -2.69 5.71 1.57
N LEU A 68 -3.89 6.02 1.10
CA LEU A 68 -4.12 7.09 0.12
C LEU A 68 -4.94 8.25 0.68
N LEU A 69 -4.68 9.46 0.19
CA LEU A 69 -5.64 10.57 0.16
C LEU A 69 -6.75 10.25 -0.85
N SER A 70 -7.99 10.66 -0.59
CA SER A 70 -9.09 10.49 -1.54
C SER A 70 -8.91 11.38 -2.77
N GLU A 71 -8.66 10.78 -3.92
CA GLU A 71 -8.50 11.49 -5.19
C GLU A 71 -8.98 10.61 -6.36
N ASP A 72 -9.62 11.21 -7.37
CA ASP A 72 -10.08 10.49 -8.57
C ASP A 72 -8.91 9.82 -9.32
N SER A 73 -7.71 10.37 -9.19
CA SER A 73 -6.46 9.87 -9.77
C SER A 73 -6.08 8.46 -9.27
N ASN A 74 -6.60 8.04 -8.09
CA ASN A 74 -6.30 6.76 -7.47
C ASN A 74 -6.79 5.55 -8.29
N GLN A 75 -7.72 5.73 -9.23
CA GLN A 75 -8.16 4.66 -10.13
C GLN A 75 -6.98 4.03 -10.88
N THR A 76 -5.96 4.83 -11.23
CA THR A 76 -4.74 4.34 -11.88
C THR A 76 -3.94 3.40 -10.97
N ILE A 77 -3.90 3.68 -9.67
CA ILE A 77 -3.25 2.83 -8.65
C ILE A 77 -4.00 1.51 -8.56
N TYR A 78 -5.32 1.55 -8.46
CA TYR A 78 -6.17 0.35 -8.35
C TYR A 78 -6.00 -0.58 -9.55
N ASN A 79 -6.02 -0.01 -10.76
CA ASN A 79 -5.79 -0.76 -11.99
C ASN A 79 -4.39 -1.39 -12.01
N ALA A 80 -3.37 -0.65 -11.59
CA ALA A 80 -1.99 -1.16 -11.56
C ALA A 80 -1.80 -2.29 -10.55
N ILE A 81 -2.37 -2.18 -9.34
CA ILE A 81 -2.30 -3.25 -8.33
C ILE A 81 -2.96 -4.53 -8.87
N ASN A 82 -4.19 -4.42 -9.38
CA ASN A 82 -4.91 -5.57 -9.94
C ASN A 82 -4.16 -6.22 -11.12
N GLN A 83 -3.47 -5.43 -11.93
CA GLN A 83 -2.77 -5.93 -13.11
C GLN A 83 -1.40 -6.55 -12.79
N TYR A 84 -0.64 -5.96 -11.88
CA TYR A 84 0.77 -6.33 -11.68
C TYR A 84 1.08 -6.97 -10.32
N ALA A 85 0.15 -6.92 -9.38
CA ALA A 85 0.30 -7.50 -8.05
C ALA A 85 -1.01 -8.12 -7.53
N PRO A 86 -1.76 -8.91 -8.33
CA PRO A 86 -3.08 -9.43 -7.94
C PRO A 86 -3.03 -10.35 -6.71
N ASP A 87 -1.96 -11.12 -6.57
CA ASP A 87 -1.81 -12.14 -5.52
C ASP A 87 -1.04 -11.65 -4.29
N ILE A 88 -0.57 -10.38 -4.30
CA ILE A 88 0.17 -9.83 -3.17
C ILE A 88 -0.86 -9.30 -2.15
N PRO A 89 -0.82 -9.76 -0.88
CA PRO A 89 -1.77 -9.29 0.12
C PRO A 89 -1.60 -7.79 0.37
N LEU A 90 -2.72 -7.14 0.69
CA LEU A 90 -2.79 -5.70 0.94
C LEU A 90 -3.14 -5.42 2.40
N LEU A 91 -2.34 -4.59 3.07
CA LEU A 91 -2.72 -3.97 4.32
C LEU A 91 -3.59 -2.74 4.00
N ASN A 92 -4.85 -2.84 4.43
CA ASN A 92 -6.06 -2.25 3.84
C ASN A 92 -6.38 -2.85 2.46
N SER A 93 -7.52 -3.51 2.35
CA SER A 93 -8.01 -4.01 1.05
C SER A 93 -8.34 -2.84 0.11
N LEU A 94 -8.27 -3.05 -1.20
CA LEU A 94 -8.71 -2.04 -2.19
C LEU A 94 -10.14 -1.56 -1.92
N ASN A 95 -11.03 -2.49 -1.56
CA ASN A 95 -12.42 -2.15 -1.26
C ASN A 95 -12.52 -1.26 -0.01
N SER A 96 -11.80 -1.59 1.05
CA SER A 96 -11.76 -0.78 2.28
C SER A 96 -11.26 0.63 1.98
N VAL A 97 -10.19 0.76 1.18
CA VAL A 97 -9.67 2.08 0.80
C VAL A 97 -10.71 2.86 0.00
N LYS A 98 -11.29 2.26 -1.06
CA LYS A 98 -12.33 2.90 -1.89
C LYS A 98 -13.56 3.34 -1.12
N ILE A 99 -14.05 2.52 -0.18
CA ILE A 99 -15.20 2.90 0.66
C ILE A 99 -14.85 4.16 1.47
N CYS A 100 -13.67 4.16 2.09
CA CYS A 100 -13.19 5.29 2.90
C CYS A 100 -12.89 6.55 2.09
N GLU A 101 -12.83 6.47 0.76
CA GLU A 101 -12.65 7.67 -0.08
C GLU A 101 -13.91 8.54 -0.14
N SER A 102 -15.09 7.95 0.04
CA SER A 102 -16.38 8.64 0.08
C SER A 102 -17.01 8.55 1.47
N ARG A 103 -17.25 9.71 2.09
CA ARG A 103 -17.94 9.78 3.40
C ARG A 103 -19.32 9.14 3.33
N ILE A 104 -20.08 9.42 2.25
CA ILE A 104 -21.42 8.87 2.05
C ILE A 104 -21.35 7.34 2.01
N ASN A 105 -20.48 6.78 1.17
CA ASN A 105 -20.32 5.32 1.04
C ASN A 105 -19.83 4.69 2.36
N THR A 106 -18.97 5.39 3.11
CA THR A 106 -18.52 4.96 4.43
C THR A 106 -19.69 4.87 5.41
N PHE A 107 -20.53 5.91 5.50
CA PHE A 107 -21.70 5.91 6.37
C PHE A 107 -22.73 4.86 5.94
N ASP A 108 -22.97 4.70 4.64
CA ASP A 108 -23.87 3.68 4.11
C ASP A 108 -23.38 2.27 4.46
N PHE A 109 -22.08 2.02 4.32
CA PHE A 109 -21.48 0.74 4.68
C PHE A 109 -21.62 0.47 6.19
N ILE A 110 -21.35 1.46 7.04
CA ILE A 110 -21.56 1.36 8.49
C ILE A 110 -23.03 1.05 8.79
N ASN A 111 -23.96 1.80 8.22
CA ASN A 111 -25.39 1.61 8.42
C ASN A 111 -25.83 0.20 8.03
N GLN A 112 -25.40 -0.30 6.87
CA GLN A 112 -25.71 -1.65 6.39
C GLN A 112 -25.12 -2.76 7.28
N LYS A 113 -23.92 -2.56 7.85
CA LYS A 113 -23.27 -3.55 8.71
C LYS A 113 -23.81 -3.52 10.14
N CYS A 114 -24.02 -2.34 10.70
CA CYS A 114 -24.54 -2.17 12.06
C CYS A 114 -26.04 -2.50 12.17
N LYS A 115 -26.83 -2.33 11.10
CA LYS A 115 -28.22 -2.82 11.05
C LYS A 115 -28.35 -4.35 11.06
N LYS A 116 -27.28 -5.07 10.74
CA LYS A 116 -27.23 -6.54 10.74
C LYS A 116 -26.76 -7.13 12.08
N LEU A 117 -26.44 -6.27 13.06
CA LEU A 117 -26.17 -6.65 14.45
C LEU A 117 -27.45 -6.53 15.27
#